data_AF-A0A943YH29-F1
#
_entry.id   AF-A0A943YH29-F1
#
_cell.length_a   1.000
_cell.length_b   1.000
_cell.length_c   1.000
_cell.angle_alpha   90.00
_cell.angle_beta   90.00
_cell.angle_gamma   90.00
#
_symmetry.space_group_name_H-M   'P 1'
#
loop_
_entity.id
_entity.type
_entity.pdbx_description
1 polymer ?
#
loop_
_entity_poly.entity_id
_entity_poly.type
_entity_poly.pdbx_seq_one_letter_code
_entity_poly.pdbx_strand_id
1 'polypeptide(L)'
;MKITILMSSPRKNGNTKQCLDPFCDELKNLGHAYQIFWLYDYQIDPCYACRGCQQDWQHFACVRRDELSPIADAILKSDLIVLATPIYSWYCPGPLKNVLDRFVYGFNKYYGDEVGPPPSGPAKKWLSWSPAAISPSTVPTSLKKASSATASTRSSSISLCLPNVT
;
A
#
# COMPACT_ATOMS: atom_id res chain seq x y z
N MET A 1 -10.61 -12.26 2.69
CA MET A 1 -9.49 -11.53 2.07
C MET A 1 -8.45 -11.22 3.14
N LYS A 2 -7.17 -11.25 2.77
CA LYS A 2 -6.06 -10.76 3.57
C LYS A 2 -5.72 -9.33 3.16
N ILE A 3 -5.82 -8.38 4.07
CA ILE A 3 -5.69 -6.96 3.76
C ILE A 3 -4.44 -6.40 4.44
N THR A 4 -3.59 -5.71 3.70
CA THR A 4 -2.43 -4.99 4.26
C THR A 4 -2.69 -3.50 4.22
N ILE A 5 -2.68 -2.86 5.38
CA ILE A 5 -2.92 -1.42 5.54
C ILE A 5 -1.58 -0.74 5.86
N LEU A 6 -1.21 0.24 5.04
CA LEU A 6 -0.04 1.10 5.27
C LEU A 6 -0.52 2.41 5.88
N MET A 7 -0.29 2.57 7.19
CA MET A 7 -0.61 3.79 7.93
C MET A 7 0.59 4.73 7.89
N SER A 8 0.46 5.84 7.15
CA SER A 8 1.52 6.84 6.99
C SER A 8 1.31 8.10 7.82
N SER A 9 0.32 8.15 8.72
CA SER A 9 0.24 9.22 9.71
C SER A 9 1.18 8.92 10.88
N PRO A 10 2.04 9.88 11.31
CA PRO A 10 2.80 9.74 12.55
C PRO A 10 1.91 9.92 13.80
N ARG A 11 0.72 10.51 13.63
CA ARG A 11 -0.21 10.80 14.73
C ARG A 11 -1.08 9.58 15.02
N LYS A 12 -0.85 8.92 16.15
CA LYS A 12 -1.61 7.74 16.59
C LYS A 12 -3.10 8.04 16.85
N ASN A 13 -3.44 9.28 17.20
CA ASN A 13 -4.82 9.74 17.46
C ASN A 13 -5.30 10.80 16.43
N GLY A 14 -4.68 10.87 15.25
CA GLY A 14 -4.99 11.89 14.24
C GLY A 14 -6.17 11.55 13.32
N ASN A 15 -6.56 12.49 12.47
CA ASN A 15 -7.70 12.38 11.54
C ASN A 15 -7.65 11.09 10.68
N THR A 16 -6.49 10.75 10.12
CA THR A 16 -6.34 9.56 9.28
C THR A 16 -6.65 8.27 10.05
N LYS A 17 -6.29 8.20 11.34
CA LYS A 17 -6.64 7.08 12.20
C LYS A 17 -8.14 7.06 12.48
N GLN A 18 -8.74 8.21 12.79
CA GLN A 18 -10.18 8.31 13.05
C GLN A 18 -11.01 7.90 11.83
N CYS A 19 -10.53 8.17 10.61
CA CYS A 19 -11.15 7.64 9.39
C CYS A 19 -10.90 6.14 9.20
N LEU A 20 -9.72 5.65 9.57
CA LEU A 20 -9.37 4.25 9.38
C LEU A 20 -10.12 3.31 10.33
N ASP A 21 -10.48 3.78 11.53
CA ASP A 21 -11.11 2.95 12.56
C ASP A 21 -12.47 2.37 12.12
N PRO A 22 -13.45 3.18 11.66
CA PRO A 22 -14.72 2.66 11.12
C PRO A 22 -14.52 1.71 9.94
N PHE A 23 -13.52 1.97 9.09
CA PHE A 23 -13.18 1.10 7.98
C PHE A 23 -12.69 -0.27 8.47
N CYS A 24 -11.80 -0.30 9.45
CA CYS A 24 -11.29 -1.53 10.05
C CYS A 24 -12.37 -2.32 10.79
N ASP A 25 -13.27 -1.63 11.48
CA ASP A 25 -14.40 -2.28 12.16
C ASP A 25 -15.34 -2.93 11.15
N GLU A 26 -15.64 -2.27 10.03
CA GLU A 26 -16.43 -2.89 8.96
C GLU A 26 -15.69 -4.07 8.30
N LEU A 27 -14.36 -4.00 8.13
CA LEU A 27 -13.58 -5.14 7.65
C LEU A 27 -13.72 -6.36 8.58
N LYS A 28 -13.69 -6.16 9.91
CA LYS A 28 -13.93 -7.24 10.89
C LYS A 28 -15.34 -7.78 10.78
N ASN A 29 -16.34 -6.90 10.67
CA ASN A 29 -17.75 -7.30 10.53
C ASN A 29 -17.98 -8.18 9.30
N LEU A 30 -17.26 -7.91 8.21
CA LEU A 30 -17.28 -8.70 6.96
C LEU A 30 -16.41 -9.96 7.02
N GLY A 31 -15.79 -10.27 8.17
CA GLY A 31 -14.94 -11.45 8.34
C GLY A 31 -13.62 -11.37 7.58
N HIS A 32 -13.12 -10.17 7.30
CA HIS A 32 -11.84 -9.98 6.62
C HIS A 32 -10.69 -9.78 7.62
N ALA A 33 -9.60 -10.51 7.41
CA ALA A 33 -8.38 -10.33 8.19
C ALA A 33 -7.58 -9.16 7.63
N TYR A 34 -7.06 -8.31 8.51
CA TYR A 34 -6.17 -7.22 8.13
C TYR A 34 -4.98 -7.09 9.08
N GLN A 35 -3.91 -6.48 8.58
CA GLN A 35 -2.74 -6.07 9.36
C GLN A 35 -2.41 -4.61 9.04
N ILE A 36 -1.95 -3.85 10.05
CA ILE A 36 -1.60 -2.43 9.89
C ILE A 36 -0.10 -2.26 10.14
N PHE A 37 0.60 -1.69 9.15
CA PHE A 37 1.97 -1.22 9.29
C PHE A 37 1.97 0.29 9.51
N TRP A 38 2.38 0.72 10.70
CA TRP A 38 2.61 2.13 11.01
C TRP A 38 3.99 2.52 10.49
N LEU A 39 4.05 3.15 9.32
CA LEU A 39 5.31 3.34 8.59
C LEU A 39 6.34 4.22 9.31
N TYR A 40 5.92 5.05 10.26
CA TYR A 40 6.82 5.84 11.11
C TYR A 40 7.50 5.02 12.21
N ASP A 41 7.06 3.78 12.45
CA ASP A 41 7.66 2.86 13.42
C ASP A 41 8.77 2.00 12.77
N TYR A 42 9.06 2.20 11.48
CA TYR A 42 10.03 1.42 10.70
C TYR A 42 11.09 2.34 10.09
N GLN A 43 12.33 1.87 10.05
CA GLN A 43 13.38 2.52 9.27
C GLN A 43 13.30 2.08 7.80
N ILE A 44 12.83 2.98 6.94
CA ILE A 44 12.66 2.75 5.51
C ILE A 44 13.42 3.83 4.74
N ASP A 45 14.56 3.47 4.19
CA ASP A 45 15.39 4.36 3.39
C ASP A 45 14.75 4.65 2.02
N PRO A 46 15.03 5.82 1.41
CA PRO A 46 14.58 6.12 0.06
C PRO A 46 15.22 5.20 -0.98
N CYS A 47 14.56 5.09 -2.13
CA CYS A 47 15.08 4.34 -3.27
C CYS A 47 16.29 5.07 -3.89
N TYR A 48 17.40 4.36 -4.12
CA TYR A 48 18.60 4.93 -4.77
C TYR A 48 18.65 4.64 -6.27
N ALA A 49 17.59 4.05 -6.83
CA ALA A 49 17.54 3.61 -8.23
C ALA A 49 18.74 2.74 -8.67
N CYS A 50 19.39 2.04 -7.74
CA CYS A 50 20.53 1.17 -8.02
C CYS A 50 20.17 -0.08 -8.84
N ARG A 51 18.87 -0.38 -8.97
CA ARG A 51 18.31 -1.52 -9.73
C ARG A 51 18.83 -2.91 -9.33
N GLY A 52 19.58 -3.05 -8.24
CA GLY A 52 20.02 -4.37 -7.75
C GLY A 52 18.86 -5.33 -7.47
N CYS A 53 17.66 -4.81 -7.16
CA CYS A 53 16.45 -5.61 -6.99
C CYS A 53 15.90 -6.25 -8.27
N GLN A 54 16.46 -5.94 -9.43
CA GLN A 54 16.09 -6.53 -10.72
C GLN A 54 16.78 -7.88 -10.97
N GLN A 55 17.81 -8.22 -10.19
CA GLN A 55 18.58 -9.47 -10.36
C GLN A 55 17.82 -10.71 -9.89
N ASP A 56 16.86 -10.56 -8.97
CA ASP A 56 15.96 -11.63 -8.56
C ASP A 56 14.60 -11.40 -9.21
N TRP A 57 14.13 -12.37 -10.00
CA TRP A 57 12.85 -12.28 -10.69
C TRP A 57 11.70 -12.90 -9.92
N GLN A 58 11.98 -13.75 -8.92
CA GLN A 58 10.95 -14.52 -8.21
C GLN A 58 10.45 -13.79 -6.97
N HIS A 59 11.30 -13.00 -6.31
CA HIS A 59 11.01 -12.38 -5.03
C HIS A 59 11.27 -10.87 -5.02
N PHE A 60 10.72 -10.21 -3.99
CA PHE A 60 11.15 -8.86 -3.65
C PHE A 60 12.54 -8.93 -3.02
N ALA A 61 13.58 -8.63 -3.79
CA ALA A 61 14.98 -8.72 -3.34
C ALA A 61 15.65 -7.34 -3.36
N CYS A 62 15.18 -6.39 -2.55
CA CYS A 62 15.89 -5.12 -2.44
C CYS A 62 17.27 -5.32 -1.79
N VAL A 63 18.33 -4.81 -2.43
CA VAL A 63 19.71 -4.90 -1.91
C VAL A 63 19.94 -4.07 -0.64
N ARG A 64 19.04 -3.12 -0.36
CA ARG A 64 19.10 -2.32 0.87
C ARG A 64 18.59 -3.15 2.05
N ARG A 65 19.40 -3.23 3.11
CA ARG A 65 19.10 -3.95 4.35
C ARG A 65 18.47 -3.01 5.37
N ASP A 66 17.18 -2.82 5.26
CA ASP A 66 16.36 -2.07 6.21
C ASP A 66 15.02 -2.80 6.42
N GLU A 67 14.06 -2.15 7.07
CA GLU A 67 12.86 -2.82 7.56
C GLU A 67 11.71 -2.88 6.54
N LEU A 68 12.01 -2.72 5.25
CA LEU A 68 10.99 -2.80 4.20
C LEU A 68 10.51 -4.23 3.91
N SER A 69 11.37 -5.24 4.10
CA SER A 69 11.09 -6.62 3.68
C SER A 69 9.81 -7.22 4.29
N PRO A 70 9.53 -7.08 5.61
CA PRO A 70 8.28 -7.56 6.20
C PRO A 70 7.03 -6.92 5.56
N ILE A 71 7.12 -5.64 5.20
CA ILE A 71 6.04 -4.89 4.54
C ILE A 71 5.84 -5.41 3.11
N ALA A 72 6.93 -5.64 2.37
CA ALA A 72 6.88 -6.19 1.02
C ALA A 72 6.25 -7.59 1.00
N ASP A 73 6.65 -8.47 1.92
CA ASP A 73 6.09 -9.82 2.08
C ASP A 73 4.59 -9.79 2.42
N ALA A 74 4.23 -8.89 3.34
CA ALA A 74 2.84 -8.65 3.70
C ALA A 74 2.00 -8.22 2.50
N ILE A 75 2.54 -7.36 1.64
CA ILE A 75 1.88 -6.87 0.43
C ILE A 75 1.73 -7.98 -0.60
N LEU A 76 2.79 -8.75 -0.87
CA LEU A 76 2.75 -9.89 -1.81
C LEU A 76 1.68 -10.90 -1.41
N LYS A 77 1.54 -11.18 -0.12
CA LYS A 77 0.57 -12.13 0.43
C LYS A 77 -0.85 -11.56 0.58
N SER A 78 -1.07 -10.27 0.36
CA SER A 78 -2.37 -9.61 0.61
C SER A 78 -3.25 -9.55 -0.63
N ASP A 79 -4.54 -9.76 -0.48
CA ASP A 79 -5.57 -9.59 -1.51
C ASP A 79 -6.02 -8.13 -1.67
N LEU A 80 -5.57 -7.21 -0.82
CA LEU A 80 -5.88 -5.78 -0.92
C LEU A 80 -4.84 -4.99 -0.15
N ILE A 81 -4.39 -3.89 -0.74
CA ILE A 81 -3.52 -2.92 -0.08
C ILE A 81 -4.32 -1.65 0.17
N VAL A 82 -4.26 -1.14 1.39
CA VAL A 82 -4.91 0.12 1.78
C VAL A 82 -3.84 1.12 2.17
N LEU A 83 -3.83 2.28 1.52
CA LEU A 83 -2.97 3.39 1.88
C LEU A 83 -3.78 4.35 2.76
N ALA A 84 -3.52 4.32 4.07
CA ALA A 84 -4.14 5.23 5.02
C ALA A 84 -3.18 6.41 5.24
N THR A 85 -3.43 7.52 4.53
CA THR A 85 -2.46 8.62 4.41
C THR A 85 -3.07 9.99 4.70
N PRO A 86 -2.40 10.83 5.52
CA PRO A 86 -2.68 12.25 5.50
C PRO A 86 -2.14 12.85 4.19
N ILE A 87 -2.56 14.09 3.89
CA ILE A 87 -2.00 14.87 2.80
C ILE A 87 -0.99 15.86 3.38
N TYR A 88 0.29 15.67 3.10
CA TYR A 88 1.37 16.60 3.44
C TYR A 88 1.88 17.24 2.14
N SER A 89 1.78 18.57 2.00
CA SER A 89 2.15 19.31 0.80
C SER A 89 1.59 18.70 -0.49
N TRP A 90 0.27 18.42 -0.51
CA TRP A 90 -0.45 17.82 -1.64
C TRP A 90 -0.02 16.40 -2.02
N TYR A 91 0.69 15.71 -1.13
CA TYR A 91 1.19 14.38 -1.39
C TYR A 91 1.19 13.48 -0.15
N CYS A 92 1.65 12.24 -0.30
CA CYS A 92 1.82 11.33 0.82
C CYS A 92 3.07 11.66 1.66
N PRO A 93 3.11 11.29 2.95
CA PRO A 93 4.29 11.46 3.81
C PRO A 93 5.51 10.64 3.34
N GLY A 94 6.70 11.10 3.72
CA GLY A 94 8.00 10.53 3.33
C GLY A 94 8.12 9.00 3.46
N PRO A 95 7.78 8.38 4.62
CA PRO A 95 7.88 6.92 4.76
C PRO A 95 7.03 6.15 3.74
N LEU A 96 5.82 6.63 3.42
CA LEU A 96 4.99 6.00 2.39
C LEU A 96 5.60 6.20 1.00
N LYS A 97 6.15 7.37 0.71
CA LYS A 97 6.85 7.61 -0.56
C LYS A 97 8.07 6.70 -0.73
N ASN A 98 8.86 6.48 0.33
CA ASN A 98 10.01 5.57 0.30
C ASN A 98 9.58 4.13 -0.03
N VAL A 99 8.49 3.65 0.58
CA VAL A 99 7.88 2.34 0.27
C VAL A 99 7.50 2.27 -1.21
N LEU A 100 6.71 3.24 -1.70
CA LEU A 100 6.24 3.26 -3.08
C LEU A 100 7.39 3.32 -4.09
N ASP A 101 8.39 4.17 -3.86
CA ASP A 101 9.54 4.34 -4.76
C ASP A 101 10.40 3.07 -4.86
N ARG A 102 10.51 2.31 -3.78
CA ARG A 102 11.24 1.03 -3.80
C ARG A 102 10.43 -0.07 -4.45
N PHE A 103 9.11 -0.02 -4.39
CA PHE A 103 8.22 -0.97 -5.06
C PHE A 103 8.16 -0.79 -6.57
N VAL A 104 8.36 0.42 -7.09
CA VAL A 104 8.46 0.68 -8.53
C VAL A 104 9.47 -0.29 -9.17
N TYR A 105 10.69 -0.40 -8.64
CA TYR A 105 11.67 -1.36 -9.15
C TYR A 105 11.54 -2.74 -8.49
N GLY A 106 11.18 -2.81 -7.21
CA GLY A 106 11.15 -4.09 -6.51
C GLY A 106 10.11 -5.08 -7.03
N PHE A 107 8.97 -4.61 -7.54
CA PHE A 107 7.91 -5.46 -8.08
C PHE A 107 7.81 -5.43 -9.61
N ASN A 108 8.22 -4.35 -10.28
CA ASN A 108 8.24 -4.30 -11.74
C ASN A 108 9.63 -4.69 -12.26
N LYS A 109 9.77 -5.93 -12.75
CA LYS A 109 11.03 -6.54 -13.19
C LYS A 109 11.36 -6.23 -14.66
N TYR A 110 11.19 -4.97 -15.05
CA TYR A 110 11.37 -4.49 -16.43
C TYR A 110 12.54 -3.50 -16.61
N TYR A 111 13.30 -3.23 -15.54
CA TYR A 111 14.32 -2.17 -15.50
C TYR A 111 15.75 -2.70 -15.35
N GLY A 112 15.94 -4.02 -15.29
CA GLY A 112 17.25 -4.67 -15.29
C GLY A 112 17.87 -4.77 -16.68
N ASP A 113 19.10 -5.30 -16.75
CA ASP A 113 19.80 -5.56 -18.02
C ASP A 113 19.08 -6.62 -18.86
N GLU A 114 18.42 -7.56 -18.18
CA GLU A 114 17.52 -8.53 -18.77
C GLU A 114 16.08 -8.27 -18.28
N VAL A 115 15.12 -8.42 -19.20
CA VAL A 115 13.69 -8.29 -18.88
C VAL A 115 13.20 -9.61 -18.29
N GLY A 116 13.01 -9.63 -16.97
CA GLY A 116 12.48 -10.79 -16.27
C GLY A 116 10.96 -10.90 -16.41
N PRO A 117 10.39 -12.11 -16.27
CA PRO A 117 8.98 -12.24 -15.97
C PRO A 117 8.69 -11.54 -14.63
N PRO A 118 7.47 -11.01 -14.43
CA PRO A 118 7.08 -10.48 -13.14
C PRO A 118 7.21 -11.57 -12.04
N PRO A 119 7.36 -11.17 -10.75
CA PRO A 119 7.45 -12.12 -9.64
C PRO A 119 6.33 -13.14 -9.68
N SER A 120 6.66 -14.41 -9.43
CA SER A 120 5.70 -15.51 -9.42
C SER A 120 4.59 -15.23 -8.40
N GLY A 121 3.41 -14.85 -8.87
CA GLY A 121 2.25 -14.47 -8.07
C GLY A 121 1.19 -13.77 -8.92
N PRO A 122 -0.07 -13.66 -8.45
CA PRO A 122 -1.09 -12.94 -9.18
C PRO A 122 -0.68 -11.47 -9.35
N ALA A 123 -0.71 -10.97 -10.58
CA ALA A 123 -0.33 -9.60 -10.90
C ALA A 123 -1.17 -8.61 -10.07
N LYS A 124 -0.50 -7.89 -9.15
CA LYS A 124 -1.09 -6.75 -8.44
C LYS A 124 -1.10 -5.58 -9.41
N LYS A 125 -2.28 -5.21 -9.96
CA LYS A 125 -2.40 -3.97 -10.74
C LYS A 125 -2.33 -2.79 -9.78
N TRP A 126 -1.26 -2.01 -9.89
CA TRP A 126 -1.15 -0.72 -9.24
C TRP A 126 -2.07 0.25 -9.97
N LEU A 127 -3.20 0.60 -9.36
CA LEU A 127 -4.03 1.69 -9.86
C LEU A 127 -3.26 3.00 -9.68
N SER A 128 -3.00 3.70 -10.78
CA SER A 128 -2.38 5.03 -10.80
C SER A 128 -3.19 5.96 -9.89
N TRP A 129 -2.56 6.44 -8.82
CA TRP A 129 -3.22 7.18 -7.75
C TRP A 129 -3.28 8.68 -8.07
N SER A 130 -4.48 9.25 -8.02
CA SER A 130 -4.67 10.71 -7.98
C SER A 130 -5.06 11.09 -6.54
N PRO A 131 -4.35 12.01 -5.86
CA PRO A 131 -4.51 12.28 -4.43
C PRO A 131 -5.90 12.79 -3.98
N ALA A 132 -6.82 13.07 -4.91
CA ALA A 132 -7.99 13.90 -4.65
C ALA A 132 -9.34 13.16 -4.53
N ALA A 133 -9.46 11.87 -4.87
CA ALA A 133 -10.77 11.22 -4.77
C ALA A 133 -10.70 9.69 -4.65
N ILE A 134 -11.32 9.15 -3.59
CA ILE A 134 -11.90 7.81 -3.66
C ILE A 134 -13.07 7.93 -4.63
N SER A 135 -12.91 7.48 -5.88
CA SER A 135 -14.09 7.20 -6.70
C SER A 135 -14.73 5.90 -6.16
N PRO A 136 -16.02 5.91 -5.75
CA PRO A 136 -16.71 4.71 -5.27
C PRO A 136 -16.72 3.55 -6.29
N SER A 137 -16.47 3.85 -7.57
CA SER A 137 -16.47 2.88 -8.66
C SER A 137 -15.30 1.89 -8.64
N THR A 138 -14.20 2.21 -7.95
CA THR A 138 -12.98 1.39 -7.92
C THR A 138 -12.90 0.46 -6.70
N VAL A 139 -13.89 0.50 -5.80
CA VAL A 139 -13.96 -0.34 -4.61
C VAL A 139 -14.75 -1.62 -4.93
N PRO A 140 -14.28 -2.82 -4.56
CA PRO A 140 -15.04 -4.05 -4.77
C PRO A 140 -16.41 -3.94 -4.13
N THR A 141 -17.42 -4.54 -4.74
CA THR A 141 -18.81 -4.48 -4.22
C THR A 141 -18.88 -4.92 -2.75
N SER A 142 -18.07 -5.90 -2.35
CA SER A 142 -17.94 -6.37 -0.96
C SER A 142 -17.41 -5.32 0.03
N LEU A 143 -16.68 -4.31 -0.44
CA LEU A 143 -16.04 -3.28 0.39
C LEU A 143 -16.68 -1.90 0.24
N LYS A 144 -17.72 -1.76 -0.60
CA LYS A 144 -18.43 -0.48 -0.78
C LYS A 144 -18.92 0.10 0.55
N LYS A 145 -19.48 -0.76 1.41
CA LYS A 145 -19.97 -0.39 2.75
C LYS A 145 -18.85 0.11 3.67
N ALA A 146 -17.67 -0.53 3.63
CA ALA A 146 -16.49 -0.07 4.36
C ALA A 146 -15.98 1.28 3.81
N SER A 147 -15.95 1.47 2.50
CA SER A 147 -15.50 2.73 1.88
C SER A 147 -16.42 3.93 2.14
N SER A 148 -17.74 3.70 2.29
CA SER A 148 -18.68 4.78 2.62
C SER A 148 -18.54 5.30 4.04
N ALA A 149 -17.94 4.52 4.96
CA ALA A 149 -17.78 4.91 6.36
C ALA A 149 -16.73 6.01 6.58
N THR A 150 -15.92 6.36 5.57
CA THR A 150 -14.74 7.22 5.72
C THR A 150 -14.92 8.67 5.21
N ALA A 151 -16.08 9.04 4.69
CA ALA A 151 -16.27 10.23 3.83
C ALA A 151 -16.28 11.63 4.51
N SER A 152 -15.89 11.76 5.79
CA SER A 152 -16.22 12.97 6.58
C SER A 152 -15.09 13.98 6.86
N THR A 153 -13.80 13.73 6.56
CA THR A 153 -12.73 14.69 6.94
C THR A 153 -11.89 15.21 5.76
N ARG A 154 -11.83 16.54 5.60
CA ARG A 154 -11.25 17.25 4.43
C ARG A 154 -9.72 17.18 4.26
N SER A 155 -8.99 16.52 5.15
CA SER A 155 -7.52 16.52 5.17
C SER A 155 -6.86 15.14 5.31
N SER A 156 -7.64 14.07 5.23
CA SER A 156 -7.15 12.69 5.31
C SER A 156 -7.80 11.83 4.23
N SER A 157 -6.98 11.01 3.58
CA SER A 157 -7.41 10.16 2.47
C SER A 157 -7.12 8.71 2.80
N ILE A 158 -8.08 7.83 2.52
CA ILE A 158 -7.87 6.38 2.48
C ILE A 158 -7.90 6.00 1.01
N SER A 159 -6.97 5.17 0.55
CA SER A 159 -6.92 4.77 -0.85
C SER A 159 -6.73 3.28 -0.97
N LEU A 160 -7.52 2.67 -1.86
CA LEU A 160 -7.62 1.23 -2.01
C LEU A 160 -6.94 0.80 -3.32
N CYS A 161 -6.02 -0.15 -3.23
CA CYS A 161 -5.37 -0.80 -4.38
C CYS A 161 -5.75 -2.27 -4.40
N LEU A 162 -6.47 -2.68 -5.44
CA LEU A 162 -6.95 -4.05 -5.62
C LEU A 162 -6.01 -4.88 -6.52
N PRO A 163 -5.72 -6.15 -6.19
CA PRO A 163 -5.36 -7.13 -7.20
C PRO A 163 -6.50 -7.29 -8.20
N ASN A 164 -6.13 -7.63 -9.43
CA ASN A 164 -7.09 -8.14 -10.41
C ASN A 164 -7.81 -9.35 -9.78
N VAL A 165 -9.15 -9.25 -9.64
CA VAL A 165 -10.01 -10.42 -9.49
C VAL A 165 -10.37 -10.82 -10.92
N THR A 166 -9.63 -11.78 -11.46
CA THR A 166 -10.06 -12.55 -12.63
C THR A 166 -10.68 -13.84 -12.14
#